data_AF-A0A3C0KU36-F1
#
_entry.id   AF-A0A3C0KU36-F1
#
_cell.length_a   1.000
_cell.length_b   1.000
_cell.length_c   1.000
_cell.angle_alpha   90.00
_cell.angle_beta   90.00
_cell.angle_gamma   90.00
#
_symmetry.space_group_name_H-M   'P 1'
#
loop_
_entity.id
_entity.type
_entity.pdbx_description
1 polymer ?
#
loop_
_entity_poly.entity_id
_entity_poly.type
_entity_poly.pdbx_seq_one_letter_code
_entity_poly.pdbx_strand_id
1 'polypeptide(L)'
;ADIHTGQDDPLEEDRHTIVPGLIRRYPDRCLSLATNRCAVYCRHCNRKRFWKQGSRRFSRVYFQGMIDRVAQNPALREVIVSGGDPLLLPAATLDWFLGSLRAIPHVEVLRIGSRIPAVMPMRINKELVGVLKKYRPLWFNTQFNHPREITPEATRACDLLLTAGIPVSNQAVLLRGVNDNPETLGELFYGLQRNSVRPYYLFSCDPVKGVDHFRVDIRKGMEMMERLWQRASGLCLPRFVLDAPGERGKIQLQPFSLQRSGTGKEDEISLTEKGKYIKSHPLF
;
A
#
# COMPACT_ATOMS: atom_id res chain seq x y z
N ALA A 1 -2.52 22.66 14.68
CA ALA A 1 -1.88 22.29 13.40
C ALA A 1 -2.58 23.05 12.29
N ASP A 2 -1.86 23.82 11.49
CA ASP A 2 -2.43 24.59 10.40
C ASP A 2 -3.04 23.64 9.35
N ILE A 3 -4.33 23.81 9.07
CA ILE A 3 -5.07 22.96 8.11
C ILE A 3 -4.73 23.29 6.65
N HIS A 4 -3.94 24.35 6.42
CA HIS A 4 -3.59 24.85 5.09
C HIS A 4 -2.27 24.29 4.55
N THR A 5 -1.48 23.55 5.35
CA THR A 5 -0.22 22.94 4.89
C THR A 5 -0.46 21.65 4.09
N GLY A 6 0.43 21.39 3.13
CA GLY A 6 0.38 20.23 2.22
C GLY A 6 -0.20 20.54 0.83
N GLN A 7 -0.22 19.53 -0.04
CA GLN A 7 -0.69 19.62 -1.43
C GLN A 7 -1.95 18.76 -1.64
N ASP A 8 -2.82 19.12 -2.59
CA ASP A 8 -4.01 18.33 -2.91
C ASP A 8 -3.65 17.04 -3.68
N ASP A 9 -2.64 17.08 -4.55
CA ASP A 9 -2.09 15.93 -5.29
C ASP A 9 -0.55 15.83 -5.12
N PRO A 10 -0.06 15.42 -3.94
CA PRO A 10 1.37 15.40 -3.64
C PRO A 10 2.17 14.36 -4.44
N LEU A 11 1.49 13.46 -5.16
CA LEU A 11 2.09 12.39 -5.94
C LEU A 11 2.03 12.66 -7.46
N GLU A 12 1.53 13.84 -7.86
CA GLU A 12 1.32 14.23 -9.26
C GLU A 12 0.52 13.19 -10.06
N GLU A 13 -0.43 12.49 -9.43
CA GLU A 13 -1.25 11.47 -10.09
C GLU A 13 -2.00 12.01 -11.31
N ASP A 14 -2.46 13.26 -11.25
CA ASP A 14 -3.21 13.90 -12.32
C ASP A 14 -2.31 14.12 -13.56
N ARG A 15 -1.03 14.47 -13.38
CA ARG A 15 -0.05 14.60 -14.47
C ARG A 15 0.24 13.27 -15.16
N HIS A 16 0.13 12.17 -14.43
CA HIS A 16 0.35 10.81 -14.92
C HIS A 16 -0.94 10.11 -15.38
N THR A 17 -2.07 10.83 -15.39
CA THR A 17 -3.35 10.30 -15.86
C THR A 17 -3.39 10.27 -17.38
N ILE A 18 -3.46 9.07 -17.97
CA ILE A 18 -3.44 8.89 -19.43
C ILE A 18 -4.84 8.89 -20.06
N VAL A 19 -5.85 8.50 -19.29
CA VAL A 19 -7.28 8.67 -19.56
C VAL A 19 -7.98 8.82 -18.21
N PRO A 20 -9.18 9.43 -18.12
CA PRO A 20 -9.87 9.61 -16.85
C PRO A 20 -9.95 8.31 -16.04
N GLY A 21 -9.35 8.30 -14.84
CA GLY A 21 -9.30 7.14 -13.96
C GLY A 21 -8.13 6.19 -14.15
N LEU A 22 -7.30 6.35 -15.18
CA LEU A 22 -6.15 5.49 -15.41
C LEU A 22 -4.85 6.27 -15.27
N ILE A 23 -4.10 5.97 -14.22
CA ILE A 23 -2.82 6.60 -13.90
C ILE A 23 -1.68 5.65 -14.27
N ARG A 24 -0.68 6.15 -15.01
CA ARG A 24 0.52 5.40 -15.37
C ARG A 24 1.77 6.16 -14.93
N ARG A 25 2.25 5.82 -13.74
CA ARG A 25 3.52 6.32 -13.18
C ARG A 25 4.73 5.44 -13.50
N TYR A 26 4.49 4.17 -13.85
CA TYR A 26 5.53 3.19 -14.12
C TYR A 26 5.40 2.65 -15.55
N PRO A 27 6.50 2.19 -16.17
CA PRO A 27 6.47 1.72 -17.56
C PRO A 27 5.53 0.53 -17.77
N ASP A 28 5.49 -0.40 -16.83
CA ASP A 28 4.92 -1.74 -17.00
C ASP A 28 3.56 -1.96 -16.32
N ARG A 29 3.06 -0.94 -15.61
CA ARG A 29 1.85 -1.06 -14.79
C ARG A 29 1.09 0.24 -14.64
N CYS A 30 -0.21 0.11 -14.43
CA CYS A 30 -1.11 1.24 -14.25
C CYS A 30 -2.04 1.06 -13.04
N LEU A 31 -2.59 2.17 -12.56
CA LEU A 31 -3.58 2.23 -11.50
C LEU A 31 -4.92 2.71 -12.07
N SER A 32 -5.95 1.89 -11.94
CA SER A 32 -7.34 2.23 -12.27
C SER A 32 -8.08 2.70 -11.02
N LEU A 33 -8.59 3.92 -11.04
CA LEU A 33 -9.47 4.50 -10.02
C LEU A 33 -10.91 4.10 -10.34
N ALA A 34 -11.30 2.90 -9.91
CA ALA A 34 -12.59 2.30 -10.24
C ALA A 34 -13.77 2.96 -9.51
N THR A 35 -13.52 3.62 -8.38
CA THR A 35 -14.50 4.43 -7.67
C THR A 35 -13.84 5.59 -6.91
N ASN A 36 -14.61 6.57 -6.43
CA ASN A 36 -14.18 7.57 -5.45
C ASN A 36 -14.85 7.39 -4.07
N ARG A 37 -15.64 6.32 -3.90
CA ARG A 37 -16.33 6.01 -2.64
C ARG A 37 -15.47 5.10 -1.78
N CYS A 38 -15.51 5.30 -0.46
CA CYS A 38 -14.91 4.42 0.54
C CYS A 38 -15.96 4.04 1.60
N ALA A 39 -15.79 2.88 2.24
CA ALA A 39 -16.61 2.51 3.41
C ALA A 39 -16.31 3.45 4.59
N VAL A 40 -15.02 3.84 4.70
CA VAL A 40 -14.52 4.81 5.68
C VAL A 40 -13.56 5.77 4.97
N TYR A 41 -13.72 7.06 5.21
CA TYR A 41 -12.80 8.10 4.73
C TYR A 41 -11.62 8.27 5.72
N CYS A 42 -10.50 7.61 5.43
CA CYS A 42 -9.29 7.69 6.26
C CYS A 42 -8.80 9.14 6.37
N ARG A 43 -8.63 9.66 7.59
CA ARG A 43 -8.18 11.06 7.80
C ARG A 43 -6.79 11.37 7.22
N HIS A 44 -6.00 10.34 6.92
CA HIS A 44 -4.69 10.38 6.27
C HIS A 44 -4.71 10.00 4.77
N CYS A 45 -5.89 9.97 4.12
CA CYS A 45 -6.01 9.52 2.73
C CYS A 45 -5.20 10.41 1.76
N ASN A 46 -4.33 9.80 0.96
CA ASN A 46 -3.57 10.52 -0.07
C ASN A 46 -4.40 10.99 -1.27
N ARG A 47 -5.62 10.46 -1.39
CA ARG A 47 -6.62 10.79 -2.40
C ARG A 47 -7.78 11.62 -1.84
N LYS A 48 -7.57 12.31 -0.71
CA LYS A 48 -8.56 13.17 -0.04
C LYS A 48 -9.18 14.24 -0.96
N ARG A 49 -8.46 14.69 -1.99
CA ARG A 49 -8.97 15.62 -3.01
C ARG A 49 -10.24 15.12 -3.72
N PHE A 50 -10.43 13.81 -3.81
CA PHE A 50 -11.61 13.21 -4.46
C PHE A 50 -12.85 13.14 -3.57
N TRP A 51 -12.75 13.40 -2.26
CA TRP A 51 -13.90 13.30 -1.34
C TRP A 51 -14.96 14.38 -1.56
N LYS A 52 -14.51 15.56 -2.00
CA LYS A 52 -15.39 16.70 -2.29
C LYS A 52 -16.03 16.61 -3.67
N GLN A 53 -15.49 15.75 -4.53
CA GLN A 53 -16.13 15.45 -5.80
C GLN A 53 -17.34 14.59 -5.47
N GLY A 54 -18.53 14.99 -5.92
CA GLY A 54 -19.75 14.18 -5.77
C GLY A 54 -19.52 12.75 -6.28
N SER A 55 -20.43 11.82 -5.99
CA SER A 55 -20.30 10.46 -6.48
C SER A 55 -20.14 10.49 -8.01
N ARG A 56 -18.93 10.20 -8.51
CA ARG A 56 -18.72 10.10 -9.95
C ARG A 56 -19.64 8.98 -10.43
N ARG A 57 -20.45 9.24 -11.45
CA ARG A 57 -21.22 8.18 -12.10
C ARG A 57 -20.21 7.34 -12.90
N PHE A 58 -19.72 6.27 -12.28
CA PHE A 58 -18.84 5.29 -12.91
C PHE A 58 -19.67 4.49 -13.92
N SER A 59 -19.82 5.05 -15.12
CA SER A 59 -20.58 4.43 -16.21
C SER A 59 -19.74 3.35 -16.90
N ARG A 60 -20.41 2.48 -17.67
CA ARG A 60 -19.72 1.51 -18.53
C ARG A 60 -18.73 2.20 -19.48
N VAL A 61 -19.05 3.40 -19.97
CA VAL A 61 -18.18 4.23 -20.81
C VAL A 61 -16.88 4.61 -20.08
N TYR A 62 -16.97 4.96 -18.80
CA TYR A 62 -15.79 5.30 -17.99
C TYR A 62 -14.82 4.12 -17.87
N PHE A 63 -15.35 2.93 -17.56
CA PHE A 63 -14.54 1.72 -17.48
C PHE A 63 -13.99 1.29 -18.85
N GLN A 64 -14.79 1.42 -19.90
CA GLN A 64 -14.39 1.08 -21.26
C GLN A 64 -13.19 1.92 -21.71
N GLY A 65 -13.18 3.23 -21.45
CA GLY A 65 -12.04 4.08 -21.78
C GLY A 65 -10.73 3.64 -21.09
N MET A 66 -10.80 3.12 -19.86
CA MET A 66 -9.64 2.54 -19.19
C MET A 66 -9.21 1.21 -19.82
N ILE A 67 -10.16 0.32 -20.13
CA ILE A 67 -9.91 -0.98 -20.79
C ILE A 67 -9.24 -0.75 -22.15
N ASP A 68 -9.80 0.13 -22.97
CA ASP A 68 -9.29 0.44 -24.31
C ASP A 68 -7.86 0.98 -24.22
N ARG A 69 -7.59 1.86 -23.25
CA ARG A 69 -6.25 2.42 -23.07
C ARG A 69 -5.23 1.37 -22.62
N VAL A 70 -5.63 0.38 -21.82
CA VAL A 70 -4.77 -0.76 -21.46
C VAL A 70 -4.53 -1.65 -22.68
N ALA A 71 -5.57 -1.94 -23.46
CA ALA A 71 -5.48 -2.78 -24.66
C ALA A 71 -4.55 -2.18 -25.74
N GLN A 72 -4.54 -0.85 -25.86
CA GLN A 72 -3.67 -0.13 -26.81
C GLN A 72 -2.20 -0.04 -26.38
N ASN A 73 -1.84 -0.49 -25.17
CA ASN A 73 -0.49 -0.32 -24.63
C ASN A 73 0.10 -1.65 -24.15
N PRO A 74 0.78 -2.40 -25.04
CA PRO A 74 1.34 -3.71 -24.75
C PRO A 74 2.37 -3.74 -23.60
N ALA A 75 2.95 -2.60 -23.23
CA ALA A 75 3.87 -2.53 -22.10
C ALA A 75 3.17 -2.74 -20.74
N LEU A 76 1.84 -2.55 -20.66
CA LEU A 76 1.08 -2.65 -19.41
C LEU A 76 0.74 -4.11 -19.06
N ARG A 77 1.69 -4.80 -18.44
CA ARG A 77 1.51 -6.17 -17.96
C ARG A 77 0.74 -6.30 -16.65
N GLU A 78 0.70 -5.24 -15.84
CA GLU A 78 -0.03 -5.22 -14.57
C GLU A 78 -1.06 -4.08 -14.47
N VAL A 79 -2.27 -4.42 -14.05
CA VAL A 79 -3.34 -3.45 -13.77
C VAL A 79 -3.75 -3.51 -12.30
N ILE A 80 -3.61 -2.38 -11.59
CA ILE A 80 -3.98 -2.22 -10.19
C ILE A 80 -5.35 -1.55 -10.12
N VAL A 81 -6.37 -2.27 -9.68
CA VAL A 81 -7.73 -1.75 -9.47
C VAL A 81 -7.82 -1.18 -8.05
N SER A 82 -8.06 0.12 -7.95
CA SER A 82 -8.11 0.89 -6.69
C SER A 82 -9.09 2.08 -6.86
N GLY A 83 -8.79 3.23 -6.26
CA GLY A 83 -9.66 4.41 -6.23
C GLY A 83 -9.89 4.87 -4.80
N GLY A 84 -11.15 5.05 -4.45
CA GLY A 84 -11.62 4.98 -3.08
C GLY A 84 -11.46 3.55 -2.57
N ASP A 85 -12.50 2.72 -2.74
CA ASP A 85 -12.39 1.28 -2.50
C ASP A 85 -13.17 0.48 -3.56
N PRO A 86 -12.48 -0.28 -4.44
CA PRO A 86 -13.12 -0.97 -5.56
C PRO A 86 -14.11 -2.05 -5.12
N LEU A 87 -14.01 -2.55 -3.89
CA LEU A 87 -14.94 -3.55 -3.38
C LEU A 87 -16.30 -2.97 -2.97
N LEU A 88 -16.48 -1.65 -3.02
CA LEU A 88 -17.81 -1.03 -2.95
C LEU A 88 -18.60 -1.12 -4.26
N LEU A 89 -17.96 -1.55 -5.35
CA LEU A 89 -18.69 -1.81 -6.58
C LEU A 89 -19.59 -3.05 -6.40
N PRO A 90 -20.76 -3.07 -7.07
CA PRO A 90 -21.56 -4.28 -7.19
C PRO A 90 -20.72 -5.43 -7.76
N ALA A 91 -20.96 -6.66 -7.28
CA ALA A 91 -20.20 -7.83 -7.67
C ALA A 91 -20.19 -8.03 -9.20
N ALA A 92 -21.34 -7.85 -9.86
CA ALA A 92 -21.46 -7.95 -11.32
C ALA A 92 -20.62 -6.91 -12.09
N THR A 93 -20.52 -5.68 -11.57
CA THR A 93 -19.67 -4.64 -12.19
C THR A 93 -18.20 -4.99 -12.04
N LEU A 94 -17.80 -5.47 -10.87
CA LEU A 94 -16.42 -5.90 -10.62
C LEU A 94 -16.05 -7.13 -11.47
N ASP A 95 -16.95 -8.11 -11.59
CA ASP A 95 -16.79 -9.31 -12.44
C ASP A 95 -16.57 -8.90 -13.90
N TRP A 96 -17.45 -8.07 -14.46
CA TRP A 96 -17.31 -7.57 -15.83
C TRP A 96 -16.01 -6.79 -16.05
N PHE A 97 -15.65 -5.89 -15.13
CA PHE A 97 -14.46 -5.05 -15.29
C PHE A 97 -13.17 -5.87 -15.22
N LEU A 98 -13.04 -6.75 -14.21
CA LEU A 98 -11.88 -7.64 -14.09
C LEU A 98 -11.80 -8.62 -15.28
N GLY A 99 -12.94 -9.16 -15.73
CA GLY A 99 -12.99 -10.03 -16.90
C GLY A 99 -12.56 -9.33 -18.18
N SER A 100 -12.98 -8.08 -18.38
CA SER A 100 -12.58 -7.28 -19.54
C SER A 100 -11.08 -6.99 -19.54
N LEU A 101 -10.50 -6.65 -18.38
CA LEU A 101 -9.05 -6.46 -18.26
C LEU A 101 -8.28 -7.77 -18.47
N ARG A 102 -8.78 -8.88 -17.93
CA ARG A 102 -8.14 -10.20 -18.04
C ARG A 102 -8.17 -10.77 -19.46
N ALA A 103 -9.13 -10.36 -20.28
CA ALA A 103 -9.22 -10.76 -21.68
C ALA A 103 -8.13 -10.12 -22.57
N ILE A 104 -7.44 -9.09 -22.07
CA ILE A 104 -6.34 -8.43 -22.80
C ILE A 104 -5.10 -9.33 -22.75
N PRO A 105 -4.55 -9.80 -23.89
CA PRO A 105 -3.52 -10.84 -23.91
C PRO A 105 -2.24 -10.53 -23.13
N HIS A 106 -1.78 -9.27 -23.16
CA HIS A 106 -0.56 -8.84 -22.45
C HIS A 106 -0.78 -8.53 -20.96
N VAL A 107 -2.01 -8.56 -20.45
CA VAL A 107 -2.28 -8.32 -19.02
C VAL A 107 -2.05 -9.61 -18.22
N GLU A 108 -0.84 -9.73 -17.70
CA GLU A 108 -0.39 -10.89 -16.94
C GLU A 108 -0.98 -10.94 -15.53
N VAL A 109 -1.05 -9.79 -14.86
CA VAL A 109 -1.38 -9.70 -13.42
C VAL A 109 -2.43 -8.62 -13.16
N LEU A 110 -3.45 -9.00 -12.38
CA LEU A 110 -4.36 -8.04 -11.77
C LEU A 110 -4.04 -7.89 -10.28
N ARG A 111 -4.20 -6.67 -9.76
CA ARG A 111 -4.06 -6.40 -8.32
C ARG A 111 -5.19 -5.54 -7.83
N ILE A 112 -5.75 -5.84 -6.66
CA ILE A 112 -6.78 -5.03 -6.01
C ILE A 112 -6.17 -4.33 -4.80
N GLY A 113 -6.36 -3.01 -4.71
CA GLY A 113 -6.07 -2.23 -3.52
C GLY A 113 -7.35 -1.89 -2.78
N SER A 114 -7.58 -2.44 -1.59
CA SER A 114 -8.82 -2.27 -0.83
C SER A 114 -8.60 -2.33 0.68
N ARG A 115 -9.21 -1.40 1.42
CA ARG A 115 -9.17 -1.36 2.88
C ARG A 115 -10.31 -2.17 3.52
N ILE A 116 -11.24 -2.69 2.73
CA ILE A 116 -12.41 -3.44 3.21
C ILE A 116 -12.09 -4.48 4.30
N PRO A 117 -11.03 -5.32 4.22
CA PRO A 117 -10.72 -6.26 5.29
C PRO A 117 -10.60 -5.61 6.68
N ALA A 118 -10.12 -4.37 6.77
CA ALA A 118 -9.95 -3.66 8.03
C ALA A 118 -11.20 -2.88 8.49
N VAL A 119 -12.02 -2.39 7.56
CA VAL A 119 -13.09 -1.41 7.88
C VAL A 119 -14.51 -1.90 7.63
N MET A 120 -14.68 -2.92 6.79
CA MET A 120 -15.99 -3.51 6.48
C MET A 120 -15.82 -4.99 6.10
N PRO A 121 -15.22 -5.82 6.99
CA PRO A 121 -14.82 -7.19 6.66
C PRO A 121 -15.96 -8.08 6.15
N MET A 122 -17.21 -7.83 6.58
CA MET A 122 -18.40 -8.58 6.12
C MET A 122 -18.67 -8.48 4.61
N ARG A 123 -18.08 -7.50 3.92
CA ARG A 123 -18.16 -7.41 2.44
C ARG A 123 -17.36 -8.50 1.75
N ILE A 124 -16.34 -9.06 2.41
CA ILE A 124 -15.60 -10.23 1.94
C ILE A 124 -16.40 -11.48 2.29
N ASN A 125 -17.25 -11.90 1.36
CA ASN A 125 -18.10 -13.08 1.49
C ASN A 125 -17.82 -14.07 0.34
N LYS A 126 -18.46 -15.24 0.40
CA LYS A 126 -18.28 -16.32 -0.61
C LYS A 126 -18.61 -15.86 -2.04
N GLU A 127 -19.60 -15.00 -2.21
CA GLU A 127 -20.00 -14.46 -3.53
C GLU A 127 -18.88 -13.60 -4.13
N LEU A 128 -18.38 -12.61 -3.37
CA LEU A 128 -17.31 -11.75 -3.82
C LEU A 128 -16.03 -12.54 -4.12
N VAL A 129 -15.65 -13.42 -3.20
CA VAL A 129 -14.47 -14.27 -3.37
C VAL A 129 -14.63 -15.20 -4.58
N GLY A 130 -15.86 -15.67 -4.82
CA GLY A 130 -16.24 -16.43 -6.01
C GLY A 130 -16.03 -15.67 -7.32
N VAL A 131 -16.26 -14.35 -7.34
CA VAL A 131 -15.92 -13.46 -8.46
C VAL A 131 -14.40 -13.32 -8.59
N LEU A 132 -13.71 -12.93 -7.52
CA LEU A 132 -12.29 -12.62 -7.55
C LEU A 132 -11.42 -13.80 -8.00
N LYS A 133 -11.75 -15.03 -7.56
CA LYS A 133 -10.96 -16.23 -7.88
C LYS A 133 -10.95 -16.60 -9.36
N LYS A 134 -11.94 -16.16 -10.15
CA LYS A 134 -12.01 -16.41 -11.61
C LYS A 134 -10.86 -15.74 -12.36
N TYR A 135 -10.32 -14.65 -11.81
CA TYR A 135 -9.38 -13.78 -12.49
C TYR A 135 -7.94 -13.93 -11.98
N ARG A 136 -7.60 -15.10 -11.43
CA ARG A 136 -6.23 -15.41 -11.01
C ARG A 136 -5.29 -15.48 -12.25
N PRO A 137 -3.99 -15.10 -12.13
CA PRO A 137 -3.34 -14.59 -10.93
C PRO A 137 -3.80 -13.17 -10.57
N LEU A 138 -4.31 -13.05 -9.35
CA LEU A 138 -4.87 -11.84 -8.77
C LEU A 138 -4.19 -11.64 -7.41
N TRP A 139 -3.68 -10.45 -7.16
CA TRP A 139 -3.06 -10.08 -5.88
C TRP A 139 -3.98 -9.12 -5.12
N PHE A 140 -3.98 -9.22 -3.79
CA PHE A 140 -4.77 -8.35 -2.94
C PHE A 140 -3.89 -7.56 -1.99
N ASN A 141 -3.94 -6.23 -2.08
CA ASN A 141 -3.28 -5.33 -1.16
C ASN A 141 -4.34 -4.69 -0.25
N THR A 142 -4.21 -4.94 1.04
CA THR A 142 -5.02 -4.29 2.08
C THR A 142 -4.23 -3.28 2.90
N GLN A 143 -4.89 -2.60 3.84
CA GLN A 143 -4.29 -1.54 4.65
C GLN A 143 -4.81 -1.62 6.09
N PHE A 144 -3.94 -2.14 6.96
CA PHE A 144 -4.07 -2.21 8.40
C PHE A 144 -2.97 -1.31 8.95
N ASN A 145 -3.32 -0.37 9.82
CA ASN A 145 -2.37 0.59 10.39
C ASN A 145 -2.11 0.33 11.88
N HIS A 146 -2.95 -0.46 12.54
CA HIS A 146 -2.82 -0.71 13.97
C HIS A 146 -3.24 -2.15 14.33
N PRO A 147 -2.61 -2.82 15.31
CA PRO A 147 -2.97 -4.19 15.71
C PRO A 147 -4.46 -4.36 16.05
N ARG A 148 -5.09 -3.32 16.63
CA ARG A 148 -6.53 -3.30 16.96
C ARG A 148 -7.46 -3.46 15.75
N GLU A 149 -6.97 -3.19 14.54
CA GLU A 149 -7.76 -3.40 13.31
C GLU A 149 -7.77 -4.89 12.91
N ILE A 150 -6.90 -5.73 13.47
CA ILE A 150 -6.88 -7.18 13.26
C ILE A 150 -7.92 -7.83 14.19
N THR A 151 -9.19 -7.67 13.84
CA THR A 151 -10.31 -8.32 14.55
C THR A 151 -10.53 -9.76 14.05
N PRO A 152 -11.35 -10.57 14.75
CA PRO A 152 -11.78 -11.87 14.24
C PRO A 152 -12.47 -11.79 12.87
N GLU A 153 -13.27 -10.75 12.62
CA GLU A 153 -13.94 -10.52 11.33
C GLU A 153 -12.93 -10.21 10.23
N ALA A 154 -11.97 -9.33 10.50
CA ALA A 154 -10.90 -8.99 9.58
C ALA A 154 -10.02 -10.20 9.24
N THR A 155 -9.72 -11.02 10.25
CA THR A 155 -9.00 -12.30 10.11
C THR A 155 -9.75 -13.24 9.17
N ARG A 156 -11.05 -13.46 9.41
CA ARG A 156 -11.89 -14.30 8.53
C ARG A 156 -11.96 -13.77 7.10
N ALA A 157 -12.03 -12.44 6.92
CA ALA A 157 -12.04 -11.81 5.60
C ALA A 157 -10.72 -12.08 4.84
N CYS A 158 -9.57 -11.92 5.49
CA CYS A 158 -8.27 -12.25 4.92
C CYS A 158 -8.16 -13.75 4.59
N ASP A 159 -8.61 -14.62 5.50
CA ASP A 159 -8.59 -16.07 5.30
C ASP A 159 -9.41 -16.51 4.08
N LEU A 160 -10.60 -15.95 3.87
CA LEU A 160 -11.42 -16.23 2.68
C LEU A 160 -10.72 -15.86 1.36
N LEU A 161 -9.90 -14.80 1.35
CA LEU A 161 -9.10 -14.43 0.17
C LEU A 161 -7.94 -15.41 -0.02
N LEU A 162 -7.22 -15.72 1.06
CA LEU A 162 -6.06 -16.60 1.05
C LEU A 162 -6.44 -18.03 0.65
N THR A 163 -7.53 -18.56 1.21
CA THR A 163 -8.03 -19.92 0.91
C THR A 163 -8.56 -20.04 -0.52
N ALA A 164 -9.02 -18.94 -1.13
CA ALA A 164 -9.29 -18.87 -2.58
C ALA A 164 -8.02 -18.81 -3.46
N GLY A 165 -6.84 -18.81 -2.83
CA GLY A 165 -5.52 -18.72 -3.43
C GLY A 165 -5.19 -17.34 -3.99
N ILE A 166 -5.76 -16.29 -3.40
CA ILE A 166 -5.42 -14.89 -3.70
C ILE A 166 -4.39 -14.45 -2.64
N PRO A 167 -3.12 -14.21 -3.01
CA PRO A 167 -2.13 -13.74 -2.05
C PRO A 167 -2.51 -12.37 -1.50
N VAL A 168 -2.46 -12.23 -0.16
CA VAL A 168 -2.80 -10.99 0.53
C VAL A 168 -1.55 -10.33 1.10
N SER A 169 -1.40 -9.04 0.83
CA SER A 169 -0.32 -8.20 1.32
C SER A 169 -0.87 -6.95 2.00
N ASN A 170 -0.09 -6.34 2.88
CA ASN A 170 -0.48 -5.17 3.65
C ASN A 170 0.37 -3.93 3.35
N GLN A 171 -0.31 -2.81 3.14
CA GLN A 171 0.27 -1.49 2.96
C GLN A 171 -0.15 -0.63 4.13
N ALA A 172 0.69 -0.54 5.15
CA ALA A 172 0.50 0.35 6.30
C ALA A 172 1.05 1.74 5.97
N VAL A 173 0.58 2.76 6.70
CA VAL A 173 1.12 4.11 6.69
C VAL A 173 1.63 4.42 8.10
N LEU A 174 2.84 4.97 8.19
CA LEU A 174 3.42 5.46 9.43
C LEU A 174 2.76 6.78 9.82
N LEU A 175 2.04 6.77 10.94
CA LEU A 175 1.13 7.81 11.37
C LEU A 175 1.40 8.18 12.84
N ARG A 176 1.70 9.46 13.06
CA ARG A 176 1.91 10.05 14.40
C ARG A 176 0.67 9.85 15.27
N GLY A 177 0.87 9.37 16.49
CA GLY A 177 -0.19 9.13 17.46
C GLY A 177 -1.06 7.91 17.16
N VAL A 178 -0.70 7.11 16.15
CA VAL A 178 -1.41 5.87 15.79
C VAL A 178 -0.45 4.69 15.89
N ASN A 179 0.64 4.70 15.13
CA ASN A 179 1.58 3.59 15.05
C ASN A 179 3.04 4.05 14.95
N ASP A 180 3.35 5.27 15.39
CA ASP A 180 4.71 5.83 15.38
C ASP A 180 5.58 5.36 16.56
N ASN A 181 5.48 4.05 16.83
CA ASN A 181 6.07 3.34 17.95
C ASN A 181 6.50 1.92 17.50
N PRO A 182 7.76 1.49 17.71
CA PRO A 182 8.24 0.16 17.30
C PRO A 182 7.41 -1.00 17.86
N GLU A 183 7.01 -0.93 19.12
CA GLU A 183 6.24 -2.00 19.77
C GLU A 183 4.89 -2.21 19.08
N THR A 184 4.17 -1.12 18.78
CA THR A 184 2.88 -1.17 18.06
C THR A 184 3.03 -1.71 16.63
N LEU A 185 4.08 -1.32 15.91
CA LEU A 185 4.35 -1.84 14.57
C LEU A 185 4.76 -3.32 14.62
N GLY A 186 5.56 -3.72 15.60
CA GLY A 186 5.94 -5.12 15.81
C GLY A 186 4.71 -5.99 16.04
N GLU A 187 3.81 -5.58 16.94
CA GLU A 187 2.53 -6.26 17.17
C GLU A 187 1.68 -6.34 15.88
N LEU A 188 1.65 -5.26 15.08
CA LEU A 188 0.90 -5.23 13.83
C LEU A 188 1.49 -6.25 12.85
N PHE A 189 2.80 -6.23 12.66
CA PHE A 189 3.47 -7.08 11.68
C PHE A 189 3.41 -8.56 12.07
N TYR A 190 3.60 -8.91 13.35
CA TYR A 190 3.37 -10.27 13.82
C TYR A 190 1.89 -10.66 13.72
N GLY A 191 0.96 -9.75 13.99
CA GLY A 191 -0.47 -9.98 13.78
C GLY A 191 -0.79 -10.31 12.33
N LEU A 192 -0.27 -9.54 11.37
CA LEU A 192 -0.42 -9.81 9.94
C LEU A 192 0.18 -11.16 9.55
N GLN A 193 1.40 -11.46 10.02
CA GLN A 193 2.07 -12.73 9.75
C GLN A 193 1.27 -13.93 10.27
N ARG A 194 0.73 -13.85 11.51
CA ARG A 194 -0.13 -14.90 12.09
C ARG A 194 -1.37 -15.19 11.25
N ASN A 195 -1.84 -14.21 10.49
CA ASN A 195 -2.98 -14.32 9.58
C ASN A 195 -2.56 -14.56 8.12
N SER A 196 -1.30 -14.94 7.89
CA SER A 196 -0.72 -15.15 6.55
C SER A 196 -0.89 -13.96 5.59
N VAL A 197 -1.02 -12.75 6.14
CA VAL A 197 -1.00 -11.50 5.39
C VAL A 197 0.43 -10.98 5.40
N ARG A 198 1.02 -10.81 4.21
CA ARG A 198 2.40 -10.34 4.09
C ARG A 198 2.51 -8.84 4.38
N PRO A 199 3.28 -8.38 5.38
CA PRO A 199 3.65 -6.97 5.48
C PRO A 199 4.46 -6.58 4.22
N TYR A 200 3.93 -5.65 3.43
CA TYR A 200 4.53 -5.29 2.13
C TYR A 200 5.20 -3.92 2.19
N TYR A 201 4.42 -2.88 2.47
CA TYR A 201 4.95 -1.52 2.61
C TYR A 201 4.54 -0.92 3.95
N LEU A 202 5.47 -0.18 4.53
CA LEU A 202 5.18 0.89 5.47
C LEU A 202 5.45 2.20 4.72
N PHE A 203 4.40 2.95 4.40
CA PHE A 203 4.53 4.24 3.73
C PHE A 203 4.83 5.33 4.75
N SER A 204 5.79 6.20 4.45
CA SER A 204 5.80 7.53 5.04
C SER A 204 4.52 8.26 4.64
N CYS A 205 3.87 8.93 5.59
CA CYS A 205 2.64 9.68 5.32
C CYS A 205 2.87 10.79 4.28
N ASP A 206 2.11 10.77 3.19
CA ASP A 206 2.20 11.75 2.10
C ASP A 206 1.89 13.19 2.60
N PRO A 207 2.49 14.25 2.02
CA PRO A 207 2.28 15.65 2.41
C PRO A 207 0.95 16.20 1.89
N VAL A 208 -0.15 15.50 2.19
CA VAL A 208 -1.48 15.83 1.71
C VAL A 208 -2.06 16.99 2.52
N LYS A 209 -2.82 17.86 1.87
CA LYS A 209 -3.44 19.02 2.51
C LYS A 209 -4.23 18.65 3.77
N GLY A 210 -3.82 19.23 4.90
CA GLY A 210 -4.43 19.02 6.22
C GLY A 210 -4.19 17.63 6.82
N VAL A 211 -3.12 16.93 6.41
CA VAL A 211 -2.68 15.63 6.95
C VAL A 211 -1.37 15.76 7.74
N ASP A 212 -0.73 16.93 7.75
CA ASP A 212 0.61 17.15 8.30
C ASP A 212 0.77 16.72 9.77
N HIS A 213 -0.28 16.83 10.58
CA HIS A 213 -0.30 16.36 11.97
C HIS A 213 -0.11 14.85 12.14
N PHE A 214 -0.34 14.05 11.10
CA PHE A 214 -0.04 12.61 11.09
C PHE A 214 1.38 12.30 10.64
N ARG A 215 2.14 13.25 10.08
CA ARG A 215 3.46 12.97 9.54
C ARG A 215 4.46 12.70 10.66
N VAL A 216 5.27 11.68 10.43
CA VAL A 216 6.41 11.32 11.27
C VAL A 216 7.68 11.75 10.53
N ASP A 217 8.67 12.26 11.26
CA ASP A 217 9.97 12.57 10.68
C ASP A 217 10.59 11.31 10.06
N ILE A 218 11.20 11.45 8.88
CA ILE A 218 11.75 10.33 8.12
C ILE A 218 12.86 9.63 8.90
N ARG A 219 13.74 10.37 9.57
CA ARG A 219 14.83 9.80 10.36
C ARG A 219 14.26 9.00 11.54
N LYS A 220 13.26 9.53 12.25
CA LYS A 220 12.55 8.78 13.29
C LYS A 220 11.96 7.47 12.74
N GLY A 221 11.31 7.52 11.57
CA GLY A 221 10.79 6.32 10.90
C GLY A 221 11.86 5.28 10.58
N MET A 222 13.03 5.71 10.09
CA MET A 222 14.17 4.82 9.81
C MET A 222 14.76 4.22 11.09
N GLU A 223 14.91 5.00 12.16
CA GLU A 223 15.35 4.51 13.48
C GLU A 223 14.39 3.47 14.05
N MET A 224 13.08 3.65 13.86
CA MET A 224 12.08 2.66 14.28
C MET A 224 12.22 1.36 13.49
N MET A 225 12.44 1.45 12.18
CA MET A 225 12.65 0.27 11.33
C MET A 225 13.93 -0.49 11.67
N GLU A 226 15.01 0.20 12.09
CA GLU A 226 16.23 -0.44 12.62
C GLU A 226 15.93 -1.27 13.87
N ARG A 227 15.21 -0.69 14.84
CA ARG A 227 14.82 -1.41 16.07
C ARG A 227 13.95 -2.62 15.78
N LEU A 228 13.05 -2.50 14.81
CA LEU A 228 12.23 -3.62 14.35
C LEU A 228 13.06 -4.69 13.65
N TRP A 229 14.05 -4.30 12.84
CA TRP A 229 14.94 -5.24 12.16
C TRP A 229 15.70 -6.14 13.12
N GLN A 230 16.15 -5.59 14.25
CA GLN A 230 16.89 -6.32 15.29
C GLN A 230 16.06 -7.34 16.05
N ARG A 231 14.72 -7.24 16.02
CA ARG A 231 13.81 -8.03 16.87
C ARG A 231 12.82 -8.88 16.07
N ALA A 232 12.35 -8.38 14.94
CA ALA A 232 11.30 -9.01 14.16
C ALA A 232 11.84 -10.06 13.19
N SER A 233 11.01 -11.08 12.90
CA SER A 233 11.31 -12.04 11.82
C SER A 233 11.41 -11.30 10.49
N GLY A 234 12.37 -11.68 9.64
CA GLY A 234 12.52 -11.09 8.30
C GLY A 234 11.26 -11.21 7.43
N LEU A 235 10.41 -12.23 7.66
CA LEU A 235 9.12 -12.37 6.97
C LEU A 235 8.08 -11.32 7.38
N CYS A 236 8.27 -10.67 8.53
CA CYS A 236 7.38 -9.65 9.07
C CYS A 236 7.77 -8.23 8.65
N LEU A 237 8.98 -8.02 8.12
CA LEU A 237 9.51 -6.69 7.91
C LEU A 237 9.05 -6.14 6.56
N PRO A 238 8.20 -5.08 6.54
CA PRO A 238 7.84 -4.44 5.29
C PRO A 238 9.00 -3.58 4.79
N ARG A 239 8.92 -3.17 3.51
CA ARG A 239 9.77 -2.09 3.00
C ARG A 239 9.24 -0.76 3.51
N PHE A 240 10.06 0.00 4.23
CA PHE A 240 9.74 1.39 4.54
C PHE A 240 10.00 2.25 3.32
N VAL A 241 9.00 3.00 2.86
CA VAL A 241 9.06 3.73 1.60
C VAL A 241 8.52 5.15 1.71
N LEU A 242 9.16 6.07 1.00
CA LEU A 242 8.64 7.38 0.68
C LEU A 242 8.10 7.34 -0.75
N ASP A 243 6.84 7.71 -0.99
CA ASP A 243 6.35 7.91 -2.35
C ASP A 243 6.72 9.33 -2.79
N ALA A 244 7.70 9.45 -3.68
CA ALA A 244 8.19 10.74 -4.16
C ALA A 244 7.30 11.26 -5.29
N PRO A 245 7.09 12.59 -5.40
CA PRO A 245 6.41 13.18 -6.56
C PRO A 245 7.16 12.87 -7.86
N GLY A 246 6.41 12.89 -8.97
CA GLY A 246 6.93 12.63 -10.31
C GLY A 246 7.32 11.17 -10.58
N GLU A 247 8.31 10.99 -11.46
CA GLU A 247 8.67 9.70 -12.08
C GLU A 247 9.50 8.77 -11.18
N ARG A 248 10.10 9.30 -10.09
CA ARG A 248 10.95 8.48 -9.18
C ARG A 248 10.16 7.40 -8.46
N GLY A 249 8.84 7.58 -8.29
CA GLY A 249 8.00 6.58 -7.65
C GLY A 249 8.34 6.38 -6.17
N LYS A 250 8.26 5.12 -5.73
CA LYS A 250 8.51 4.73 -4.34
C LYS A 250 10.00 4.57 -4.09
N ILE A 251 10.55 5.42 -3.23
CA ILE A 251 11.93 5.37 -2.77
C ILE A 251 11.98 4.51 -1.51
N GLN A 252 12.77 3.43 -1.53
CA GLN A 252 12.99 2.63 -0.34
C GLN A 252 13.92 3.34 0.62
N LEU A 253 13.46 3.48 1.87
CA LEU A 253 14.20 4.04 2.97
C LEU A 253 14.75 2.87 3.79
N GLN A 254 16.06 2.63 3.69
CA GLN A 254 16.70 1.58 4.45
C GLN A 254 17.08 2.09 5.83
N PRO A 255 16.92 1.30 6.90
CA PRO A 255 17.58 1.57 8.16
C PRO A 255 19.07 1.82 7.91
N PHE A 256 19.61 2.87 8.51
CA PHE A 256 21.04 3.10 8.41
C PHE A 256 21.75 2.08 9.30
N SER A 257 22.66 1.29 8.75
CA SER A 257 23.71 0.65 9.56
C SER A 257 24.69 1.75 10.02
N LEU A 258 24.21 2.67 10.89
CA LEU A 258 24.90 3.89 11.29
C LEU A 258 26.17 3.57 12.09
N GLN A 259 27.30 4.10 11.62
CA GLN A 259 28.37 4.56 12.51
C GLN A 259 27.81 5.60 13.48
N ARG A 260 27.93 5.35 14.78
CA ARG A 260 27.98 6.43 15.77
C ARG A 260 29.34 7.11 15.66
N SER A 261 29.38 8.36 15.18
CA SER A 261 30.53 9.22 15.41
C SER A 261 30.53 9.65 16.89
N GLY A 262 31.10 8.82 17.77
CA GLY A 262 31.26 9.17 19.18
C GLY A 262 31.44 7.96 20.10
N THR A 263 32.65 7.83 20.66
CA THR A 263 33.09 6.95 21.76
C THR A 263 32.31 5.63 21.85
N GLY A 264 32.71 4.68 21.00
CA GLY A 264 32.10 3.35 20.93
C GLY A 264 32.01 2.70 22.31
N LYS A 265 30.79 2.26 22.65
CA LYS A 265 30.65 1.12 23.54
C LYS A 265 31.18 -0.11 22.80
N GLU A 266 31.82 -1.00 23.56
CA GLU A 266 32.27 -2.30 23.06
C GLU A 266 31.07 -3.04 22.40
N ASP A 267 31.32 -3.71 21.26
CA ASP A 267 30.38 -4.47 20.40
C ASP A 267 29.66 -3.80 19.20
N GLU A 268 29.91 -2.54 18.84
CA GLU A 268 29.30 -1.95 17.62
C GLU A 268 30.07 -2.29 16.32
N ILE A 269 29.46 -3.08 15.41
CA ILE A 269 29.89 -3.19 14.00
C ILE A 269 29.19 -2.10 13.19
N SER A 270 29.96 -1.18 12.61
CA SER A 270 29.42 -0.10 11.79
C SER A 270 29.99 -0.10 10.37
N LEU A 271 29.12 0.15 9.38
CA LEU A 271 29.49 0.33 7.98
C LEU A 271 29.89 1.79 7.74
N THR A 272 31.09 2.01 7.18
CA THR A 272 31.51 3.34 6.74
C THR A 272 30.96 3.66 5.34
N GLU A 273 30.83 4.94 5.00
CA GLU A 273 30.47 5.39 3.64
C GLU A 273 31.43 4.88 2.55
N LYS A 274 32.64 4.45 2.93
CA LYS A 274 33.65 3.85 2.03
C LYS A 274 33.53 2.33 1.91
N GLY A 275 32.45 1.72 2.41
CA GLY A 275 32.22 0.27 2.32
C GLY A 275 33.16 -0.58 3.18
N LYS A 276 33.91 0.03 4.10
CA LYS A 276 34.72 -0.69 5.09
C LYS A 276 33.91 -0.91 6.36
N TYR A 277 33.89 -2.13 6.87
CA TYR A 277 33.41 -2.42 8.22
C TYR A 277 34.47 -1.96 9.23
N ILE A 278 34.07 -1.19 10.24
CA ILE A 278 34.89 -1.01 11.43
C ILE A 278 34.43 -2.06 12.43
N LYS A 279 35.34 -2.96 12.78
CA LYS A 279 35.12 -4.06 13.70
C LYS A 279 36.02 -3.81 14.91
N SER A 280 35.45 -3.62 16.09
CA SER A 280 36.18 -3.32 17.33
C SER A 280 36.84 -4.56 17.98
N HIS A 281 36.70 -5.77 17.41
CA HIS A 281 37.37 -7.00 17.86
C HIS A 281 37.50 -8.05 16.73
N PRO A 282 38.49 -8.98 16.74
CA PRO A 282 38.49 -10.17 15.88
C PRO A 282 37.31 -11.11 16.22
N LEU A 283 36.55 -11.56 15.22
CA LEU A 283 35.73 -12.78 15.35
C LEU A 283 36.64 -13.94 14.96
N PHE A 284 36.45 -15.08 15.64
CA PHE A 284 37.03 -16.39 15.34
C PHE A 284 37.31 -16.63 13.85
#